data_AF-A0A925MG16-F1
#
_entry.id   AF-A0A925MG16-F1
#
_cell.length_a   1.000
_cell.length_b   1.000
_cell.length_c   1.000
_cell.angle_alpha   90.00
_cell.angle_beta   90.00
_cell.angle_gamma   90.00
#
_symmetry.space_group_name_H-M   'P 1'
#
loop_
_entity.id
_entity.type
_entity.pdbx_description
1 polymer ?
#
loop_
_entity_poly.entity_id
_entity_poly.type
_entity_poly.pdbx_seq_one_letter_code
_entity_poly.pdbx_strand_id
1 'polypeptide(L)'
;MKRREDNIEQEEMESGELNLIPYLDMVTNLMLFLLASVSAGLILVQIDTTLPDKQTAPAPTTQAPSTNPDEQPLKLVVSITRDRAILWSISGLEGSLAAPKQVFQRTGRDGEACDGAYMCESNACDSATQKCTPSRDEPAPVFDYRALNNAMFEIANRRYTGKQRKPETYQAILMADGAIPYSTIVAVMGAMRCKLPDFGKEVGTCGLPTEDPDLKKAPSPISPNGKLFDTARAAYDPKKMALFHDILFSSGFE
;
A
#
# COMPACT_ATOMS: atom_id res chain seq x y z
N MET A 1 18.91 -43.65 66.84
CA MET A 1 18.04 -43.54 65.64
C MET A 1 17.32 -42.20 65.52
N LYS A 2 17.18 -41.39 66.58
CA LYS A 2 16.48 -40.09 66.54
C LYS A 2 17.29 -38.87 66.03
N ARG A 3 18.48 -39.09 65.46
CA ARG A 3 19.39 -38.00 65.00
C ARG A 3 19.52 -37.95 63.47
N ARG A 4 18.86 -38.88 62.78
CA ARG A 4 18.91 -39.04 61.32
C ARG A 4 17.64 -38.52 60.64
N GLU A 5 16.53 -38.46 61.37
CA GLU A 5 15.26 -37.88 60.90
C GLU A 5 15.33 -36.34 60.97
N ASP A 6 15.83 -35.78 62.07
CA ASP A 6 16.00 -34.31 62.22
C ASP A 6 16.90 -33.67 61.13
N ASN A 7 17.89 -34.40 60.60
CA ASN A 7 18.74 -33.89 59.52
C ASN A 7 18.05 -33.87 58.15
N ILE A 8 17.05 -34.73 57.93
CA ILE A 8 16.32 -34.80 56.64
C ILE A 8 15.23 -33.71 56.61
N GLU A 9 14.54 -33.47 57.73
CA GLU A 9 13.56 -32.38 57.84
C GLU A 9 14.20 -30.99 57.71
N GLN A 10 15.47 -30.85 58.09
CA GLN A 10 16.21 -29.60 57.96
C GLN A 10 16.68 -29.33 56.51
N GLU A 11 17.01 -30.38 55.74
CA GLU A 11 17.34 -30.26 54.31
C GLU A 11 16.12 -29.97 53.42
N GLU A 12 14.92 -30.46 53.78
CA GLU A 12 13.68 -30.15 53.04
C GLU A 12 13.20 -28.69 53.24
N MET A 13 13.53 -28.05 54.38
CA MET A 13 13.24 -26.63 54.61
C MET A 13 14.19 -25.68 53.85
N GLU A 14 15.41 -26.10 53.53
CA GLU A 14 16.38 -25.31 52.72
C GLU A 14 16.18 -25.45 51.21
N SER A 15 15.38 -26.43 50.76
CA SER A 15 14.89 -26.56 49.37
C SER A 15 13.79 -25.53 49.00
N GLY A 16 13.47 -24.62 49.93
CA GLY A 16 12.48 -23.56 49.76
C GLY A 16 12.91 -22.36 48.90
N GLU A 17 14.15 -22.34 48.40
CA GLU A 17 14.57 -21.33 47.42
C GLU A 17 14.09 -21.74 46.03
N LEU A 18 12.89 -21.24 45.67
CA LEU A 18 12.34 -21.38 44.32
C LEU A 18 13.39 -20.91 43.30
N ASN A 19 13.94 -21.83 42.52
CA ASN A 19 14.90 -21.49 41.48
C ASN A 19 14.18 -20.62 40.42
N LEU A 20 14.42 -19.31 40.44
CA LEU A 20 13.75 -18.35 39.57
C LEU A 20 14.32 -18.35 38.14
N ILE A 21 15.48 -18.96 37.91
CA ILE A 21 16.15 -18.95 36.59
C ILE A 21 15.25 -19.50 35.47
N PRO A 22 14.56 -20.65 35.64
CA PRO A 22 13.63 -21.17 34.62
C PRO A 22 12.36 -20.32 34.48
N TYR A 23 11.89 -19.69 35.56
CA TYR A 23 10.70 -18.84 35.54
C TYR A 23 10.95 -17.54 34.77
N LEU A 24 12.13 -16.95 34.97
CA LEU A 24 12.55 -15.74 34.26
C LEU A 24 12.70 -16.00 32.75
N ASP A 25 13.19 -17.17 32.36
CA ASP A 25 13.27 -17.59 30.94
C ASP A 25 11.87 -17.82 30.33
N MET A 26 10.93 -18.42 31.06
CA MET A 26 9.54 -18.52 30.58
C MET A 26 8.87 -17.15 30.41
N VAL A 27 9.03 -16.24 31.38
CA VAL A 27 8.38 -14.91 31.35
C VAL A 27 8.96 -14.02 30.26
N THR A 28 10.28 -14.04 30.06
CA THR A 28 10.94 -13.24 29.01
C THR A 28 10.56 -13.72 27.61
N ASN A 29 10.47 -15.03 27.38
CA ASN A 29 9.98 -15.56 26.11
C ASN A 29 8.49 -15.24 25.87
N LEU A 30 7.65 -15.28 26.91
CA LEU A 30 6.25 -14.85 26.84
C LEU A 30 6.12 -13.35 26.53
N MET A 31 6.96 -12.51 27.13
CA MET A 31 7.00 -11.07 26.88
C MET A 31 7.39 -10.78 25.43
N LEU A 32 8.40 -11.47 24.89
CA LEU A 32 8.78 -11.35 23.48
C LEU A 32 7.66 -11.81 22.53
N PHE A 33 6.95 -12.89 22.87
CA PHE A 33 5.82 -13.37 22.08
C PHE A 33 4.63 -12.39 22.11
N LEU A 34 4.33 -11.81 23.27
CA LEU A 34 3.28 -10.79 23.43
C LEU A 34 3.65 -9.49 22.71
N LEU A 35 4.89 -9.02 22.82
CA LEU A 35 5.37 -7.86 22.07
C LEU A 35 5.27 -8.09 20.56
N ALA A 36 5.68 -9.26 20.07
CA ALA A 36 5.54 -9.65 18.67
C ALA A 36 4.05 -9.68 18.23
N SER A 37 3.17 -10.22 19.08
CA SER A 37 1.73 -10.30 18.83
C SER A 37 1.06 -8.92 18.78
N VAL A 38 1.44 -8.00 19.67
CA VAL A 38 0.90 -6.61 19.67
C VAL A 38 1.40 -5.84 18.45
N SER A 39 2.67 -6.03 18.06
CA SER A 39 3.18 -5.44 16.80
C SER A 39 2.52 -6.02 15.55
N ALA A 40 2.06 -7.27 15.59
CA ALA A 40 1.30 -7.89 14.50
C ALA A 40 -0.16 -7.41 14.45
N GLY A 41 -0.77 -7.10 15.61
CA GLY A 41 -2.18 -6.67 15.71
C GLY A 41 -2.45 -5.23 15.27
N LEU A 42 -1.45 -4.34 15.29
CA LEU A 42 -1.59 -2.96 14.80
C LEU A 42 -1.42 -2.83 13.27
N ILE A 43 -1.13 -3.94 12.59
CA ILE A 43 -1.01 -4.00 11.15
C ILE A 43 -2.29 -4.67 10.62
N LEU A 44 -3.26 -3.82 10.24
CA LEU A 44 -4.34 -4.10 9.28
C LEU A 44 -5.63 -4.74 9.83
N VAL A 45 -6.53 -3.91 10.38
CA VAL A 45 -7.96 -4.07 10.05
C VAL A 45 -8.13 -3.60 8.60
N GLN A 46 -7.70 -4.43 7.66
CA GLN A 46 -8.05 -4.31 6.25
C GLN A 46 -9.53 -4.69 6.14
N ILE A 47 -10.41 -3.69 6.07
CA ILE A 47 -11.76 -3.95 5.57
C ILE A 47 -11.60 -4.13 4.06
N ASP A 48 -11.55 -5.39 3.63
CA ASP A 48 -11.62 -5.78 2.23
C ASP A 48 -12.99 -5.32 1.69
N THR A 49 -13.03 -4.19 0.96
CA THR A 49 -14.28 -3.68 0.37
C THR A 49 -14.63 -4.37 -0.96
N THR A 50 -13.96 -5.47 -1.29
CA THR A 50 -14.37 -6.32 -2.41
C THR A 50 -15.56 -7.18 -1.99
N LEU A 51 -16.58 -7.27 -2.85
CA LEU A 51 -17.82 -8.01 -2.63
C LEU A 51 -17.58 -9.40 -1.98
N PRO A 52 -18.45 -9.84 -1.05
CA PRO A 52 -18.28 -11.12 -0.37
C PRO A 52 -18.69 -12.25 -1.31
N ASP A 53 -17.74 -12.79 -2.07
CA ASP A 53 -17.84 -14.14 -2.58
C ASP A 53 -16.49 -14.86 -2.46
N LYS A 54 -16.42 -15.68 -1.41
CA LYS A 54 -15.46 -16.77 -1.15
C LYS A 54 -13.98 -16.38 -0.99
N GLN A 55 -13.65 -15.81 0.17
CA GLN A 55 -12.29 -15.88 0.71
C GLN A 55 -12.17 -17.13 1.61
N THR A 56 -11.55 -18.18 1.10
CA THR A 56 -10.97 -19.24 1.96
C THR A 56 -9.80 -18.64 2.74
N ALA A 57 -9.77 -18.86 4.05
CA ALA A 57 -8.74 -18.35 4.95
C ALA A 57 -7.30 -18.62 4.41
N PRO A 58 -6.39 -17.63 4.45
CA PRO A 58 -5.01 -17.86 4.04
C PRO A 58 -4.33 -18.81 5.04
N ALA A 59 -3.79 -19.92 4.51
CA ALA A 59 -2.91 -20.78 5.26
C ALA A 59 -1.61 -20.02 5.63
N PRO A 60 -1.02 -20.26 6.81
CA PRO A 60 0.23 -19.61 7.20
C PRO A 60 1.35 -20.09 6.28
N THR A 61 1.79 -19.25 5.35
CA THR A 61 2.96 -19.53 4.51
C THR A 61 4.23 -19.27 5.30
N THR A 62 4.96 -20.35 5.60
CA THR A 62 6.37 -20.31 6.00
C THR A 62 7.17 -19.61 4.90
N GLN A 63 7.94 -18.58 5.26
CA GLN A 63 8.76 -17.82 4.30
C GLN A 63 9.78 -18.74 3.61
N ALA A 64 9.66 -18.89 2.29
CA ALA A 64 10.67 -19.53 1.46
C ALA A 64 11.92 -18.62 1.31
N PRO A 65 13.12 -19.17 1.06
CA PRO A 65 14.36 -18.39 1.01
C PRO A 65 14.39 -17.45 -0.21
N SER A 66 14.76 -16.19 0.03
CA SER A 66 15.08 -15.11 -0.91
C SER A 66 14.33 -15.16 -2.27
N THR A 67 13.03 -14.91 -2.27
CA THR A 67 12.32 -14.46 -3.47
C THR A 67 12.94 -13.14 -3.94
N ASN A 68 13.23 -13.04 -5.24
CA ASN A 68 13.69 -11.81 -5.90
C ASN A 68 12.84 -10.63 -5.39
N PRO A 69 13.44 -9.53 -4.86
CA PRO A 69 12.68 -8.40 -4.34
C PRO A 69 11.68 -7.81 -5.33
N ASP A 70 11.91 -7.98 -6.64
CA ASP A 70 11.01 -7.54 -7.71
C ASP A 70 9.79 -8.44 -7.89
N GLU A 71 9.76 -9.61 -7.26
CA GLU A 71 8.60 -10.52 -7.29
C GLU A 71 7.71 -10.39 -6.06
N GLN A 72 8.14 -9.61 -5.07
CA GLN A 72 7.40 -9.42 -3.83
C GLN A 72 6.38 -8.28 -3.98
N PRO A 73 5.16 -8.41 -3.42
CA PRO A 73 4.24 -7.29 -3.32
C PRO A 73 4.87 -6.15 -2.52
N LEU A 74 4.98 -4.97 -3.13
CA LEU A 74 5.60 -3.81 -2.49
C LEU A 74 4.78 -3.29 -1.31
N LYS A 75 3.48 -3.60 -1.26
CA LYS A 75 2.55 -3.02 -0.28
C LYS A 75 2.75 -1.50 -0.19
N LEU A 76 2.73 -0.84 -1.36
CA LEU A 76 2.83 0.62 -1.43
C LEU A 76 1.64 1.23 -0.72
N VAL A 77 1.88 2.33 -0.02
CA VAL A 77 0.86 3.08 0.69
C VAL A 77 0.94 4.52 0.27
N VAL A 78 -0.19 5.08 -0.15
CA VAL A 78 -0.40 6.52 -0.27
C VAL A 78 -1.25 6.94 0.91
N SER A 79 -0.68 7.71 1.82
CA SER A 79 -1.39 8.27 2.98
C SER A 79 -1.73 9.73 2.69
N ILE A 80 -3.01 10.08 2.77
CA ILE A 80 -3.52 11.44 2.59
C ILE A 80 -3.90 12.00 3.96
N THR A 81 -3.28 13.12 4.32
CA THR A 81 -3.71 13.96 5.43
C THR A 81 -4.28 15.28 4.90
N ARG A 82 -4.77 16.14 5.78
CA ARG A 82 -5.28 17.47 5.41
C ARG A 82 -4.32 18.31 4.54
N ASP A 83 -3.01 18.23 4.82
CA ASP A 83 -2.02 19.16 4.27
C ASP A 83 -1.05 18.53 3.28
N ARG A 84 -0.95 17.20 3.25
CA ARG A 84 0.01 16.48 2.41
C ARG A 84 -0.45 15.07 2.06
N ALA A 85 0.06 14.57 0.94
CA ALA A 85 0.06 13.15 0.63
C ALA A 85 1.48 12.57 0.81
N ILE A 86 1.58 11.31 1.22
CA ILE A 86 2.86 10.64 1.52
C ILE A 86 2.88 9.29 0.81
N LEU A 87 3.91 9.02 0.03
CA LEU A 87 4.16 7.71 -0.59
C LEU A 87 5.24 6.96 0.20
N TRP A 88 4.91 5.75 0.64
CA TRP A 88 5.80 4.87 1.39
C TRP A 88 5.42 3.40 1.16
N SER A 89 6.10 2.46 1.81
CA SER A 89 5.85 1.04 1.67
C SER A 89 5.87 0.32 3.02
N ILE A 90 4.92 -0.59 3.24
CA ILE A 90 4.92 -1.47 4.43
C ILE A 90 6.12 -2.42 4.39
N SER A 91 6.54 -2.84 3.20
CA SER A 91 7.73 -3.71 3.04
C SER A 91 9.06 -2.98 3.28
N GLY A 92 9.06 -1.64 3.31
CA GLY A 92 10.27 -0.82 3.39
C GLY A 92 11.06 -0.73 2.07
N LEU A 93 10.65 -1.45 1.01
CA LEU A 93 11.34 -1.48 -0.28
C LEU A 93 11.24 -0.17 -1.07
N GLU A 94 10.28 0.69 -0.74
CA GLU A 94 10.07 2.02 -1.33
C GLU A 94 9.83 3.04 -0.20
N GLY A 95 10.76 3.11 0.75
CA GLY A 95 10.67 3.98 1.92
C GLY A 95 9.73 3.45 3.00
N SER A 96 9.80 4.08 4.17
CA SER A 96 8.96 3.76 5.34
C SER A 96 8.13 4.98 5.74
N LEU A 97 7.18 4.84 6.67
CA LEU A 97 6.43 5.99 7.15
C LEU A 97 7.35 7.05 7.81
N ALA A 98 8.43 6.63 8.48
CA ALA A 98 9.40 7.53 9.10
C ALA A 98 10.37 8.18 8.09
N ALA A 99 10.68 7.48 6.99
CA ALA A 99 11.52 7.96 5.91
C ALA A 99 10.81 7.67 4.57
N PRO A 100 9.79 8.46 4.20
CA PRO A 100 8.95 8.17 3.06
C PRO A 100 9.73 8.31 1.75
N LYS A 101 9.29 7.57 0.72
CA LYS A 101 9.83 7.73 -0.63
C LYS A 101 9.67 9.16 -1.11
N GLN A 102 8.49 9.73 -0.88
CA GLN A 102 8.18 11.10 -1.27
C GLN A 102 7.00 11.66 -0.49
N VAL A 103 7.04 12.97 -0.26
CA VAL A 103 5.93 13.76 0.30
C VAL A 103 5.47 14.75 -0.77
N PHE A 104 4.17 14.82 -0.98
CA PHE A 104 3.52 15.69 -1.95
C PHE A 104 2.78 16.78 -1.19
N GLN A 105 3.17 18.02 -1.43
CA GLN A 105 2.53 19.18 -0.82
C GLN A 105 1.18 19.44 -1.48
N ARG A 106 0.34 20.15 -0.73
CA ARG A 106 -0.92 20.70 -1.26
C ARG A 106 -0.65 21.74 -2.35
N THR A 107 -1.44 21.71 -3.42
CA THR A 107 -1.38 22.58 -4.60
C THR A 107 -2.80 22.86 -5.10
N GLY A 108 -2.94 23.50 -6.27
CA GLY A 108 -4.22 23.78 -6.90
C GLY A 108 -4.86 25.09 -6.43
N ARG A 109 -4.07 26.00 -5.86
CA ARG A 109 -4.55 27.33 -5.48
C ARG A 109 -4.83 28.16 -6.72
N ASP A 110 -5.72 29.14 -6.61
CA ASP A 110 -6.03 30.06 -7.71
C ASP A 110 -4.75 30.68 -8.31
N GLY A 111 -4.63 30.58 -9.63
CA GLY A 111 -3.47 31.04 -10.39
C GLY A 111 -2.33 30.02 -10.55
N GLU A 112 -2.35 28.89 -9.81
CA GLU A 112 -1.42 27.78 -10.01
C GLU A 112 -1.73 27.02 -11.30
N ALA A 113 -0.71 26.33 -11.84
CA ALA A 113 -0.83 25.59 -13.09
C ALA A 113 -1.73 24.37 -12.96
N CYS A 114 -2.60 24.15 -13.94
CA CYS A 114 -3.50 23.00 -14.02
C CYS A 114 -3.70 22.55 -15.46
N ASP A 115 -4.02 21.28 -15.64
CA ASP A 115 -4.49 20.74 -16.92
C ASP A 115 -5.79 19.96 -16.80
N GLY A 116 -6.48 20.15 -15.68
CA GLY A 116 -7.82 19.68 -15.45
C GLY A 116 -8.33 20.19 -14.11
N ALA A 117 -9.65 20.20 -13.98
CA ALA A 117 -10.35 20.63 -12.76
C ALA A 117 -9.86 19.88 -11.51
N TYR A 118 -9.51 18.60 -11.66
CA TYR A 118 -8.99 17.76 -10.57
C TYR A 118 -7.70 18.31 -9.95
N MET A 119 -6.92 19.16 -10.63
CA MET A 119 -5.70 19.76 -10.10
C MET A 119 -5.95 21.06 -9.32
N CYS A 120 -7.18 21.52 -9.18
CA CYS A 120 -7.51 22.79 -8.56
C CYS A 120 -8.39 22.59 -7.32
N GLU A 121 -8.08 23.30 -6.23
CA GLU A 121 -8.90 23.26 -5.01
C GLU A 121 -10.32 23.76 -5.29
N SER A 122 -10.44 24.74 -6.18
CA SER A 122 -11.70 25.27 -6.68
C SER A 122 -12.45 24.33 -7.64
N ASN A 123 -11.87 23.18 -8.01
CA ASN A 123 -12.41 22.29 -9.04
C ASN A 123 -12.64 22.98 -10.41
N ALA A 124 -11.92 24.08 -10.68
CA ALA A 124 -12.04 24.85 -11.92
C ALA A 124 -10.66 25.19 -12.48
N CYS A 125 -10.42 24.75 -13.71
CA CYS A 125 -9.20 24.98 -14.47
C CYS A 125 -9.56 25.67 -15.78
N ASP A 126 -8.97 26.84 -16.04
CA ASP A 126 -9.12 27.53 -17.33
C ASP A 126 -8.23 26.84 -18.37
N SER A 127 -8.85 26.26 -19.39
CA SER A 127 -8.15 25.54 -20.45
C SER A 127 -7.30 26.44 -21.36
N ALA A 128 -7.61 27.73 -21.45
CA ALA A 128 -6.85 28.68 -22.26
C ALA A 128 -5.56 29.14 -21.56
N THR A 129 -5.64 29.39 -20.25
CA THR A 129 -4.48 29.86 -19.47
C THR A 129 -3.76 28.74 -18.71
N GLN A 130 -4.36 27.55 -18.64
CA GLN A 130 -3.89 26.38 -17.88
C GLN A 130 -3.65 26.72 -16.40
N LYS A 131 -4.58 27.49 -15.82
CA LYS A 131 -4.50 27.96 -14.44
C LYS A 131 -5.78 27.70 -13.67
N CYS A 132 -5.63 27.43 -12.37
CA CYS A 132 -6.74 27.30 -11.47
C CYS A 132 -7.47 28.64 -11.33
N THR A 133 -8.79 28.59 -11.40
CA THR A 133 -9.64 29.78 -11.32
C THR A 133 -10.66 29.62 -10.18
N PRO A 134 -11.11 30.73 -9.57
CA PRO A 134 -12.14 30.66 -8.54
C PRO A 134 -13.41 29.97 -9.03
N SER A 135 -14.05 29.19 -8.15
CA SER A 135 -15.35 28.55 -8.36
C SER A 135 -16.28 28.83 -7.18
N ARG A 136 -17.55 28.45 -7.32
CA ARG A 136 -18.52 28.45 -6.21
C ARG A 136 -18.46 27.18 -5.35
N ASP A 137 -17.71 26.18 -5.81
CA ASP A 137 -17.55 24.91 -5.11
C ASP A 137 -16.75 25.09 -3.81
N GLU A 138 -17.01 24.23 -2.83
CA GLU A 138 -16.23 24.20 -1.60
C GLU A 138 -14.80 23.73 -1.90
N PRO A 139 -13.75 24.48 -1.48
CA PRO A 139 -12.38 24.11 -1.78
C PRO A 139 -12.00 22.74 -1.23
N ALA A 140 -11.59 21.83 -2.12
CA ALA A 140 -11.07 20.52 -1.73
C ALA A 140 -9.54 20.55 -1.67
N PRO A 141 -8.89 19.85 -0.71
CA PRO A 141 -7.44 19.72 -0.74
C PRO A 141 -7.03 18.95 -1.99
N VAL A 142 -6.10 19.53 -2.75
CA VAL A 142 -5.50 18.93 -3.93
C VAL A 142 -3.99 18.79 -3.72
N PHE A 143 -3.41 17.71 -4.21
CA PHE A 143 -1.98 17.42 -4.07
C PHE A 143 -1.33 17.34 -5.45
N ASP A 144 0.00 17.38 -5.50
CA ASP A 144 0.74 17.20 -6.74
C ASP A 144 0.60 15.75 -7.27
N TYR A 145 -0.52 15.49 -7.92
CA TYR A 145 -0.88 14.20 -8.51
C TYR A 145 0.08 13.80 -9.63
N ARG A 146 0.71 14.77 -10.30
CA ARG A 146 1.69 14.51 -11.34
C ARG A 146 3.00 14.01 -10.74
N ALA A 147 3.47 14.63 -9.67
CA ALA A 147 4.62 14.13 -8.91
C ALA A 147 4.33 12.75 -8.31
N LEU A 148 3.13 12.53 -7.74
CA LEU A 148 2.72 11.21 -7.23
C LEU A 148 2.76 10.15 -8.33
N ASN A 149 2.12 10.45 -9.47
CA ASN A 149 2.11 9.55 -10.62
C ASN A 149 3.51 9.27 -11.17
N ASN A 150 4.38 10.28 -11.22
CA ASN A 150 5.77 10.13 -11.64
C ASN A 150 6.56 9.24 -10.68
N ALA A 151 6.36 9.39 -9.37
CA ALA A 151 7.00 8.55 -8.38
C ALA A 151 6.57 7.08 -8.51
N MET A 152 5.27 6.83 -8.67
CA MET A 152 4.75 5.47 -8.89
C MET A 152 5.22 4.89 -10.24
N PHE A 153 5.28 5.71 -11.29
CA PHE A 153 5.82 5.33 -12.58
C PHE A 153 7.31 4.95 -12.48
N GLU A 154 8.13 5.71 -11.76
CA GLU A 154 9.55 5.38 -11.54
C GLU A 154 9.69 4.00 -10.89
N ILE A 155 8.94 3.74 -9.82
CA ILE A 155 8.94 2.46 -9.12
C ILE A 155 8.56 1.33 -10.08
N ALA A 156 7.43 1.47 -10.78
CA ALA A 156 6.95 0.44 -11.69
C ALA A 156 7.93 0.22 -12.86
N ASN A 157 8.49 1.29 -13.40
CA ASN A 157 9.42 1.26 -14.51
C ASN A 157 10.74 0.58 -14.13
N ARG A 158 11.29 0.88 -12.96
CA ARG A 158 12.54 0.28 -12.49
C ARG A 158 12.39 -1.21 -12.17
N ARG A 159 11.26 -1.62 -11.59
CA ARG A 159 11.08 -2.99 -11.10
C ARG A 159 10.57 -3.96 -12.15
N TYR A 160 9.62 -3.53 -12.98
CA TYR A 160 8.79 -4.47 -13.75
C TYR A 160 8.97 -4.36 -15.27
N THR A 161 9.54 -3.27 -15.80
CA THR A 161 9.62 -3.07 -17.25
C THR A 161 10.27 -4.25 -17.97
N GLY A 162 9.60 -4.73 -19.02
CA GLY A 162 10.07 -5.85 -19.84
C GLY A 162 9.93 -7.23 -19.17
N LYS A 163 9.46 -7.31 -17.92
CA LYS A 163 9.22 -8.56 -17.20
C LYS A 163 7.74 -8.92 -17.21
N GLN A 164 7.42 -10.19 -16.96
CA GLN A 164 6.06 -10.60 -16.62
C GLN A 164 5.78 -10.16 -15.17
N ARG A 165 4.68 -9.44 -14.97
CA ARG A 165 4.35 -8.86 -13.66
C ARG A 165 3.23 -9.66 -13.00
N LYS A 166 3.49 -10.23 -11.83
CA LYS A 166 2.50 -11.01 -11.10
C LYS A 166 1.31 -10.14 -10.66
N PRO A 167 0.05 -10.62 -10.76
CA PRO A 167 -1.15 -9.84 -10.41
C PRO A 167 -1.10 -9.16 -9.03
N GLU A 168 -0.61 -9.87 -8.01
CA GLU A 168 -0.49 -9.39 -6.63
C GLU A 168 0.45 -8.18 -6.48
N THR A 169 1.33 -7.93 -7.45
CA THR A 169 2.25 -6.78 -7.40
C THR A 169 1.62 -5.50 -7.91
N TYR A 170 0.40 -5.53 -8.46
CA TYR A 170 -0.36 -4.35 -8.87
C TYR A 170 -1.09 -3.65 -7.71
N GLN A 171 -1.02 -4.23 -6.51
CA GLN A 171 -1.71 -3.72 -5.34
C GLN A 171 -1.02 -2.50 -4.73
N ALA A 172 -1.82 -1.51 -4.36
CA ALA A 172 -1.42 -0.39 -3.51
C ALA A 172 -2.53 -0.10 -2.49
N ILE A 173 -2.17 0.53 -1.38
CA ILE A 173 -3.08 0.89 -0.30
C ILE A 173 -3.26 2.40 -0.32
N LEU A 174 -4.50 2.85 -0.26
CA LEU A 174 -4.86 4.24 -0.07
C LEU A 174 -5.40 4.42 1.36
N MET A 175 -4.65 5.16 2.16
CA MET A 175 -5.05 5.60 3.49
C MET A 175 -5.44 7.07 3.42
N ALA A 176 -6.59 7.43 3.95
CA ALA A 176 -7.03 8.83 3.99
C ALA A 176 -7.65 9.15 5.34
N ASP A 177 -7.38 10.36 5.85
CA ASP A 177 -8.11 10.91 6.99
C ASP A 177 -9.60 11.01 6.66
N GLY A 178 -10.48 10.76 7.63
CA GLY A 178 -11.93 10.79 7.42
C GLY A 178 -12.50 12.16 6.98
N ALA A 179 -11.71 13.23 7.11
CA ALA A 179 -12.08 14.57 6.66
C ALA A 179 -11.75 14.85 5.19
N ILE A 180 -11.07 13.94 4.49
CA ILE A 180 -10.68 14.13 3.09
C ILE A 180 -11.91 13.96 2.19
N PRO A 181 -12.24 14.95 1.33
CA PRO A 181 -13.36 14.84 0.40
C PRO A 181 -13.18 13.66 -0.57
N TYR A 182 -14.30 13.05 -0.95
CA TYR A 182 -14.29 11.93 -1.88
C TYR A 182 -13.69 12.28 -3.25
N SER A 183 -13.86 13.51 -3.72
CA SER A 183 -13.25 14.00 -4.97
C SER A 183 -11.72 13.90 -4.94
N THR A 184 -11.11 14.29 -3.82
CA THR A 184 -9.67 14.18 -3.58
C THR A 184 -9.22 12.72 -3.59
N ILE A 185 -9.99 11.82 -2.95
CA ILE A 185 -9.72 10.38 -2.95
C ILE A 185 -9.72 9.83 -4.38
N VAL A 186 -10.74 10.15 -5.18
CA VAL A 186 -10.85 9.71 -6.58
C VAL A 186 -9.69 10.24 -7.44
N ALA A 187 -9.29 11.50 -7.24
CA ALA A 187 -8.16 12.08 -7.96
C ALA A 187 -6.83 11.36 -7.64
N VAL A 188 -6.60 11.03 -6.36
CA VAL A 188 -5.44 10.22 -5.95
C VAL A 188 -5.49 8.83 -6.55
N MET A 189 -6.64 8.14 -6.52
CA MET A 189 -6.79 6.83 -7.18
C MET A 189 -6.49 6.92 -8.68
N GLY A 190 -6.96 7.97 -9.36
CA GLY A 190 -6.67 8.22 -10.77
C GLY A 190 -5.17 8.34 -11.02
N ALA A 191 -4.46 9.11 -10.18
CA ALA A 191 -3.02 9.29 -10.24
C ALA A 191 -2.22 8.01 -9.95
N MET A 192 -2.77 7.07 -9.18
CA MET A 192 -2.12 5.80 -8.85
C MET A 192 -2.27 4.73 -9.95
N ARG A 193 -3.34 4.81 -10.76
CA ARG A 193 -3.75 3.73 -11.66
C ARG A 193 -2.98 3.65 -12.96
N CYS A 194 -2.89 4.74 -13.71
CA CYS A 194 -2.31 4.78 -15.05
C CYS A 194 -1.24 5.86 -15.12
N LYS A 195 -0.25 5.71 -16.00
CA LYS A 195 0.68 6.80 -16.29
C LYS A 195 -0.10 8.01 -16.82
N LEU A 196 -0.01 9.14 -16.10
CA LEU A 196 -0.56 10.40 -16.58
C LEU A 196 0.24 10.87 -17.80
N PRO A 197 -0.45 11.43 -18.82
CA PRO A 197 0.21 11.96 -20.00
C PRO A 197 1.00 13.22 -19.64
N ASP A 198 1.74 13.78 -20.59
CA ASP A 198 2.38 15.08 -20.41
C ASP A 198 1.35 16.17 -20.08
N PHE A 199 1.79 17.25 -19.45
CA PHE A 199 0.92 18.35 -19.05
C PHE A 199 0.10 18.88 -20.23
N GLY A 200 -1.20 19.07 -20.00
CA GLY A 200 -2.13 19.57 -21.03
C GLY A 200 -2.56 18.54 -22.09
N LYS A 201 -2.11 17.28 -22.01
CA LYS A 201 -2.56 16.22 -22.92
C LYS A 201 -3.69 15.39 -22.30
N GLU A 202 -4.55 14.87 -23.15
CA GLU A 202 -5.65 13.99 -22.72
C GLU A 202 -5.15 12.67 -22.13
N VAL A 203 -5.84 12.19 -21.10
CA VAL A 203 -5.53 10.94 -20.41
C VAL A 203 -5.89 9.77 -21.32
N GLY A 204 -4.87 9.04 -21.79
CA GLY A 204 -5.06 7.78 -22.50
C GLY A 204 -5.53 6.66 -21.56
N THR A 205 -6.20 5.65 -22.11
CA THR A 205 -6.51 4.43 -21.37
C THR A 205 -5.24 3.59 -21.18
N CYS A 206 -5.06 3.04 -19.99
CA CYS A 206 -4.04 2.02 -19.76
C CYS A 206 -4.67 0.62 -19.69
N GLY A 207 -3.90 -0.39 -20.09
CA GLY A 207 -4.28 -1.79 -20.01
C GLY A 207 -4.37 -2.24 -18.55
N LEU A 208 -5.60 -2.36 -18.05
CA LEU A 208 -5.88 -2.96 -16.75
C LEU A 208 -5.86 -4.49 -16.89
N PRO A 209 -5.23 -5.22 -15.94
CA PRO A 209 -5.37 -6.66 -15.84
C PRO A 209 -6.84 -7.07 -15.74
N THR A 210 -7.17 -8.25 -16.26
CA THR A 210 -8.49 -8.87 -16.10
C THR A 210 -8.35 -10.20 -15.38
N GLU A 211 -9.33 -10.53 -14.55
CA GLU A 211 -9.45 -11.85 -13.91
C GLU A 211 -10.33 -12.83 -14.69
N ASP A 212 -10.89 -12.40 -15.83
CA ASP A 212 -11.75 -13.24 -16.66
C ASP A 212 -10.96 -14.44 -17.24
N PRO A 213 -11.33 -15.68 -16.89
CA PRO A 213 -10.61 -16.87 -17.31
C PRO A 213 -10.71 -17.12 -18.81
N ASP A 214 -11.75 -16.63 -19.48
CA ASP A 214 -11.94 -16.83 -20.93
C ASP A 214 -11.11 -15.82 -21.72
N LEU A 215 -11.01 -14.58 -21.25
CA LEU A 215 -10.07 -13.61 -21.82
C LEU A 215 -8.61 -14.04 -21.65
N LYS A 216 -8.26 -14.64 -20.49
CA LYS A 216 -6.91 -15.18 -20.25
C LYS A 216 -6.52 -16.32 -21.22
N LYS A 217 -7.48 -17.01 -21.85
CA LYS A 217 -7.21 -18.06 -22.85
C LYS A 217 -7.00 -17.50 -24.26
N ALA A 218 -7.21 -16.20 -24.48
CA ALA A 218 -7.06 -15.59 -25.80
C ALA A 218 -5.65 -15.84 -26.38
N PRO A 219 -5.51 -16.01 -27.72
CA PRO A 219 -4.20 -16.26 -28.34
C PRO A 219 -3.18 -15.16 -28.05
N SER A 220 -3.62 -13.90 -28.06
CA SER A 220 -2.82 -12.75 -27.67
C SER A 220 -3.11 -12.38 -26.21
N PRO A 221 -2.08 -12.10 -25.38
CA PRO A 221 -2.27 -11.65 -24.01
C PRO A 221 -2.70 -10.18 -23.90
N ILE A 222 -2.71 -9.46 -25.03
CA ILE A 222 -3.20 -8.08 -25.14
C ILE A 222 -4.18 -8.03 -26.31
N SER A 223 -5.32 -7.39 -26.10
CA SER A 223 -6.33 -7.21 -27.14
C SER A 223 -5.87 -6.22 -28.23
N PRO A 224 -6.51 -6.23 -29.41
CA PRO A 224 -6.26 -5.22 -30.44
C PRO A 224 -6.50 -3.77 -29.98
N ASN A 225 -7.39 -3.57 -28.99
CA ASN A 225 -7.65 -2.27 -28.38
C ASN A 225 -6.83 -1.98 -27.10
N GLY A 226 -5.76 -2.76 -26.84
CA GLY A 226 -4.80 -2.48 -25.75
C GLY A 226 -5.23 -2.93 -24.36
N LYS A 227 -6.33 -3.69 -24.21
CA LYS A 227 -6.72 -4.32 -22.95
C LYS A 227 -5.77 -5.48 -22.62
N LEU A 228 -5.35 -5.56 -21.37
CA LEU A 228 -4.43 -6.58 -20.90
C LEU A 228 -5.23 -7.80 -20.43
N PHE A 229 -5.14 -8.89 -21.18
CA PHE A 229 -5.84 -10.14 -20.87
C PHE A 229 -5.06 -11.02 -19.90
N ASP A 230 -3.74 -11.06 -20.04
CA ASP A 230 -2.91 -11.96 -19.23
C ASP A 230 -1.54 -11.34 -18.91
N THR A 231 -1.35 -10.96 -17.65
CA THR A 231 -0.11 -10.36 -17.13
C THR A 231 1.04 -11.36 -17.05
N ALA A 232 0.76 -12.66 -17.02
CA ALA A 232 1.76 -13.72 -16.99
C ALA A 232 2.30 -14.04 -18.39
N ARG A 233 1.64 -13.58 -19.46
CA ARG A 233 2.07 -13.79 -20.85
C ARG A 233 2.53 -12.50 -21.54
N ALA A 234 2.21 -11.33 -21.00
CA ALA A 234 2.65 -10.05 -21.54
C ALA A 234 3.87 -9.49 -20.80
N ALA A 235 4.84 -8.96 -21.56
CA ALA A 235 5.89 -8.14 -20.98
C ALA A 235 5.31 -6.79 -20.53
N TYR A 236 5.61 -6.40 -19.30
CA TYR A 236 5.07 -5.19 -18.70
C TYR A 236 5.67 -3.92 -19.32
N ASP A 237 4.78 -2.99 -19.71
CA ASP A 237 5.13 -1.65 -20.18
C ASP A 237 4.38 -0.61 -19.33
N PRO A 238 5.04 0.13 -18.43
CA PRO A 238 4.39 1.09 -17.54
C PRO A 238 3.77 2.29 -18.26
N LYS A 239 4.07 2.50 -19.56
CA LYS A 239 3.44 3.56 -20.36
C LYS A 239 2.10 3.12 -20.95
N LYS A 240 1.88 1.82 -21.08
CA LYS A 240 0.68 1.24 -21.70
C LYS A 240 -0.17 0.44 -20.72
N MET A 241 0.39 -0.04 -19.63
CA MET A 241 -0.27 -0.87 -18.64
C MET A 241 -0.45 -0.13 -17.31
N ALA A 242 -1.32 -0.64 -16.46
CA ALA A 242 -1.55 -0.08 -15.14
C ALA A 242 -0.28 0.02 -14.29
N LEU A 243 -0.15 1.09 -13.51
CA LEU A 243 0.84 1.24 -12.46
C LEU A 243 0.42 0.43 -11.23
N PHE A 244 -0.61 0.88 -10.52
CA PHE A 244 -1.19 0.18 -9.37
C PHE A 244 -2.72 0.35 -9.40
N HIS A 245 -3.42 -0.66 -9.91
CA HIS A 245 -4.87 -0.56 -10.16
C HIS A 245 -5.72 -1.17 -9.05
N ASP A 246 -5.19 -2.17 -8.36
CA ASP A 246 -5.82 -2.81 -7.21
C ASP A 246 -5.55 -1.94 -5.97
N ILE A 247 -6.42 -0.94 -5.78
CA ILE A 247 -6.29 0.03 -4.70
C ILE A 247 -7.16 -0.41 -3.55
N LEU A 248 -6.53 -0.89 -2.48
CA LEU A 248 -7.19 -1.22 -1.22
C LEU A 248 -7.40 0.05 -0.40
N PHE A 249 -8.59 0.21 0.15
CA PHE A 249 -8.91 1.31 1.05
C PHE A 249 -8.69 0.93 2.51
N SER A 250 -8.10 1.84 3.25
CA SER A 250 -7.98 1.75 4.70
C SER A 250 -8.36 3.11 5.29
N SER A 251 -9.29 3.11 6.25
CA SER A 251 -9.51 4.28 7.09
C SER A 251 -8.19 4.59 7.80
N GLY A 252 -7.64 5.78 7.57
CA GLY A 252 -6.34 6.19 8.12
C GLY A 252 -6.35 6.27 9.65
N PHE A 253 -5.14 6.44 10.19
CA PHE A 253 -4.76 6.73 11.59
C PHE A 253 -5.91 7.10 12.56
N GLU A 254 -6.64 6.11 13.07
CA GLU A 254 -7.41 6.24 14.32
C GLU A 254 -6.60 5.72 15.50
#